data_AF-A0A1F9BP49-F1
#
_entry.id   AF-A0A1F9BP49-F1
#
_cell.length_a   1.000
_cell.length_b   1.000
_cell.length_c   1.000
_cell.angle_alpha   90.00
_cell.angle_beta   90.00
_cell.angle_gamma   90.00
#
_symmetry.space_group_name_H-M   'P 1'
#
loop_
_entity.id
_entity.type
_entity.pdbx_description
1 polymer ?
#
loop_
_entity_poly.entity_id
_entity_poly.type
_entity_poly.pdbx_seq_one_letter_code
_entity_poly.pdbx_strand_id
1 'polypeptide(L)'
;MGKFEGVIKSEIVRLAKREVRKITVPLGRDLRSLKSRVSQIRKTLLSLERLAVEQQKELGKGRVPLEASPEEMKGSRFSPRLIRALRKRLGVTQKEMAILAGVTVGAIYQWEKGIFEPRGKKKAVLVALRKLGRRDAKKLLEGKKAAKREKKVTTGRRAKGRKARRRSAKGRRVKRK
;
A
#
# COMPACT_ATOMS: atom_id res chain seq x y z
N MET A 1 -5.43 40.80 68.07
CA MET A 1 -6.28 41.11 66.90
C MET A 1 -6.15 40.11 65.72
N GLY A 2 -5.42 38.99 65.80
CA GLY A 2 -5.19 38.12 64.63
C GLY A 2 -6.24 37.04 64.31
N LYS A 3 -7.16 36.73 65.23
CA LYS A 3 -8.12 35.62 65.05
C LYS A 3 -9.18 35.93 63.99
N PHE A 4 -9.71 37.15 63.97
CA PHE A 4 -10.78 37.55 63.04
C PHE A 4 -10.29 37.67 61.59
N GLU A 5 -9.12 38.26 61.39
CA GLU A 5 -8.50 38.37 60.07
C GLU A 5 -8.16 36.99 59.47
N GLY A 6 -7.69 36.04 60.31
CA GLY A 6 -7.47 34.66 59.92
C GLY A 6 -8.75 33.95 59.49
N VAL A 7 -9.85 34.15 60.22
CA VAL A 7 -11.17 33.60 59.88
C VAL A 7 -11.67 34.15 58.54
N ILE A 8 -11.59 35.47 58.31
CA ILE A 8 -11.99 36.08 57.04
C ILE A 8 -11.16 35.56 55.86
N LYS A 9 -9.82 35.52 56.00
CA LYS A 9 -8.94 34.99 54.95
C LYS A 9 -9.26 33.52 54.64
N SER A 10 -9.51 32.71 55.66
CA SER A 10 -9.89 31.31 55.48
C SER A 10 -11.21 31.16 54.72
N GLU A 11 -12.18 32.03 54.99
CA GLU A 11 -13.49 32.03 54.37
C GLU A 11 -13.44 32.49 52.90
N ILE A 12 -12.64 33.53 52.60
CA ILE A 12 -12.34 33.97 51.22
C ILE A 12 -11.72 32.82 50.42
N VAL A 13 -10.71 32.13 50.99
CA VAL A 13 -10.06 30.99 50.32
C VAL A 13 -11.04 29.83 50.12
N ARG A 14 -11.92 29.57 51.09
CA ARG A 14 -12.95 28.53 51.00
C ARG A 14 -13.94 28.82 49.86
N LEU A 15 -14.44 30.05 49.78
CA LEU A 15 -15.36 30.49 48.73
C LEU A 15 -14.69 30.49 47.35
N ALA A 16 -13.45 31.01 47.24
CA ALA A 16 -12.68 30.97 46.00
C ALA A 16 -12.45 29.53 45.51
N LYS A 17 -12.06 28.62 46.41
CA LYS A 17 -11.91 27.18 46.09
C LYS A 17 -13.23 26.55 45.66
N ARG A 18 -14.35 26.95 46.28
CA ARG A 18 -15.69 26.47 45.91
C ARG A 18 -16.06 26.91 44.50
N GLU A 19 -15.78 28.15 44.14
CA GLU A 19 -16.10 28.68 42.81
C GLU A 19 -15.20 28.06 41.72
N VAL A 20 -13.90 27.93 41.98
CA VAL A 20 -12.96 27.26 41.07
C VAL A 20 -13.36 25.78 40.87
N ARG A 21 -13.84 25.09 41.91
CA ARG A 21 -14.30 23.71 41.79
C ARG A 21 -15.53 23.56 40.90
N LYS A 22 -16.45 24.52 40.88
CA LYS A 22 -17.64 24.48 39.98
C LYS A 22 -17.23 24.42 38.51
N ILE A 23 -16.12 25.06 38.14
CA ILE A 23 -15.64 25.12 36.74
C ILE A 23 -14.66 23.97 36.44
N THR A 24 -13.71 23.71 37.35
CA THR A 24 -12.62 22.74 37.10
C THR A 24 -13.10 21.29 37.12
N VAL A 25 -14.12 20.95 37.92
CA VAL A 25 -14.63 19.57 38.00
C VAL A 25 -15.32 19.13 36.70
N PRO A 26 -16.27 19.88 36.11
CA PRO A 26 -16.82 19.58 34.79
C PRO A 26 -15.75 19.52 33.71
N LEU A 27 -14.85 20.52 33.65
CA LEU A 27 -13.77 20.55 32.67
C LEU A 27 -12.86 19.31 32.76
N GLY A 28 -12.54 18.86 33.98
CA GLY A 28 -11.78 17.64 34.19
C GLY A 28 -12.52 16.37 33.74
N ARG A 29 -13.86 16.34 33.82
CA ARG A 29 -14.69 15.26 33.27
C ARG A 29 -14.67 15.27 31.74
N ASP A 30 -14.79 16.45 31.13
CA ASP A 30 -14.75 16.61 29.67
C ASP A 30 -13.39 16.23 29.09
N LEU A 31 -12.30 16.63 29.74
CA LEU A 31 -10.95 16.22 29.35
C LEU A 31 -10.77 14.69 29.43
N ARG A 32 -11.34 14.02 30.44
CA ARG A 32 -11.31 12.55 30.52
C ARG A 32 -12.14 11.91 29.41
N SER A 33 -13.34 12.42 29.15
CA SER A 33 -14.20 11.97 28.05
C SER A 33 -13.50 12.12 26.70
N LEU A 34 -12.88 13.28 26.45
CA LEU A 34 -12.15 13.55 25.22
C LEU A 34 -10.93 12.63 25.06
N LYS A 35 -10.14 12.43 26.12
CA LYS A 35 -9.02 11.47 26.10
C LYS A 35 -9.48 10.05 25.78
N SER A 36 -10.62 9.63 26.34
CA SER A 36 -11.22 8.33 26.04
C SER A 36 -11.64 8.22 24.57
N ARG A 37 -12.35 9.22 24.04
CA ARG A 37 -12.76 9.29 22.62
C ARG A 37 -11.56 9.25 21.69
N VAL A 38 -10.51 10.03 21.97
CA VAL A 38 -9.25 10.03 21.19
C VAL A 38 -8.60 8.64 21.19
N SER A 39 -8.58 7.95 22.33
CA SER A 39 -8.07 6.58 22.44
C SER A 39 -8.88 5.60 21.59
N GLN A 40 -10.21 5.71 21.65
CA GLN A 40 -11.11 4.87 20.85
C GLN A 40 -10.92 5.10 19.34
N ILE A 41 -10.83 6.36 18.90
CA ILE A 41 -10.56 6.72 17.50
C ILE A 41 -9.21 6.17 17.04
N ARG A 42 -8.17 6.26 17.88
CA ARG A 42 -6.86 5.69 17.55
C ARG A 42 -6.93 4.17 17.39
N LYS A 43 -7.70 3.48 18.24
CA LYS A 43 -7.89 2.03 18.14
C LYS A 43 -8.67 1.64 16.87
N THR A 44 -9.73 2.38 16.52
CA THR A 44 -10.49 2.11 15.30
C THR A 44 -9.69 2.42 14.04
N LEU A 45 -8.87 3.47 14.05
CA LEU A 45 -7.96 3.75 12.94
C LEU A 45 -6.96 2.61 12.75
N LEU A 46 -6.34 2.13 13.84
CA LEU A 46 -5.41 1.00 13.77
C LEU A 46 -6.09 -0.30 13.29
N SER A 47 -7.34 -0.57 13.68
CA SER A 47 -8.06 -1.74 13.17
C SER A 47 -8.41 -1.60 11.70
N LEU A 48 -8.85 -0.42 11.25
CA LEU A 48 -9.12 -0.13 9.85
C LEU A 48 -7.86 -0.21 9.00
N GLU A 49 -6.73 0.31 9.48
CA GLU A 49 -5.44 0.19 8.80
C GLU A 49 -5.00 -1.27 8.66
N ARG A 50 -5.20 -2.10 9.69
CA ARG A 50 -4.92 -3.55 9.61
C ARG A 50 -5.80 -4.22 8.58
N LEU A 51 -7.10 -3.95 8.60
CA LEU A 51 -8.04 -4.46 7.61
C LEU A 51 -7.70 -3.99 6.19
N ALA A 52 -7.29 -2.73 6.02
CA ALA A 52 -6.87 -2.20 4.73
C ALA A 52 -5.59 -2.88 4.22
N VAL A 53 -4.63 -3.17 5.11
CA VAL A 53 -3.41 -3.93 4.74
C VAL A 53 -3.75 -5.38 4.40
N GLU A 54 -4.66 -6.01 5.13
CA GLU A 54 -5.16 -7.36 4.83
C GLU A 54 -5.91 -7.39 3.50
N GLN A 55 -6.84 -6.47 3.27
CA GLN A 55 -7.51 -6.29 1.99
C GLN A 55 -6.51 -6.00 0.87
N GLN A 56 -5.49 -5.17 1.09
CA GLN A 56 -4.46 -4.93 0.08
C GLN A 56 -3.62 -6.16 -0.20
N LYS A 57 -3.36 -7.00 0.81
CA LYS A 57 -2.72 -8.32 0.63
C LYS A 57 -3.64 -9.27 -0.11
N GLU A 58 -4.93 -9.31 0.20
CA GLU A 58 -5.92 -10.12 -0.49
C GLU A 58 -6.22 -9.62 -1.90
N LEU A 59 -6.11 -8.32 -2.19
CA LEU A 59 -6.13 -7.75 -3.54
C LEU A 59 -4.78 -7.89 -4.25
N GLY A 60 -3.70 -8.08 -3.50
CA GLY A 60 -2.37 -8.38 -4.01
C GLY A 60 -2.19 -9.86 -4.36
N LYS A 61 -2.83 -10.76 -3.59
CA LYS A 61 -2.94 -12.20 -3.81
C LYS A 61 -4.05 -12.49 -4.82
N GLY A 62 -5.24 -11.96 -4.56
CA GLY A 62 -6.34 -11.72 -5.49
C GLY A 62 -6.10 -10.45 -6.30
N ARG A 63 -4.91 -10.37 -6.93
CA ARG A 63 -4.86 -9.70 -8.23
C ARG A 63 -5.93 -10.42 -9.02
N VAL A 64 -7.05 -9.72 -9.22
CA VAL A 64 -8.16 -10.11 -10.07
C VAL A 64 -7.59 -11.03 -11.13
N PRO A 65 -7.92 -12.33 -11.11
CA PRO A 65 -7.51 -13.20 -12.18
C PRO A 65 -7.94 -12.47 -13.44
N LEU A 66 -6.99 -12.09 -14.28
CA LEU A 66 -7.27 -11.87 -15.69
C LEU A 66 -7.55 -13.25 -16.29
N GLU A 67 -8.44 -14.02 -15.67
CA GLU A 67 -8.95 -15.31 -16.07
C GLU A 67 -10.26 -15.01 -16.77
N ALA A 68 -10.11 -14.71 -18.07
CA ALA A 68 -11.20 -14.99 -18.99
C ALA A 68 -11.65 -16.45 -18.80
N SER A 69 -12.96 -16.66 -18.84
CA SER A 69 -13.60 -17.98 -18.71
C SER A 69 -12.88 -19.03 -19.58
N PRO A 70 -12.73 -20.30 -19.12
CA PRO A 70 -12.10 -21.39 -19.85
C PRO A 70 -12.61 -21.58 -21.30
N GLU A 71 -13.85 -21.15 -21.57
CA GLU A 71 -14.47 -21.22 -22.90
C GLU A 71 -13.89 -20.19 -23.89
N GLU A 72 -13.58 -18.97 -23.44
CA GLU A 72 -12.88 -17.97 -24.28
C GLU A 72 -11.43 -18.38 -24.56
N MET A 73 -10.82 -19.19 -23.67
CA MET A 73 -9.47 -19.72 -23.85
C MET A 73 -9.40 -20.82 -24.92
N LYS A 74 -10.45 -21.61 -25.15
CA LYS A 74 -10.49 -22.58 -26.25
C LYS A 74 -10.77 -21.91 -27.60
N GLY A 75 -11.61 -20.87 -27.64
CA GLY A 75 -12.00 -20.20 -28.89
C GLY A 75 -11.01 -19.17 -29.44
N SER A 76 -10.15 -18.55 -28.61
CA SER A 76 -9.25 -17.49 -29.08
C SER A 76 -7.90 -18.04 -29.55
N ARG A 77 -7.65 -18.04 -30.88
CA ARG A 77 -6.31 -18.24 -31.45
C ARG A 77 -5.52 -16.93 -31.36
N PHE A 78 -4.39 -16.94 -30.65
CA PHE A 78 -3.44 -15.82 -30.67
C PHE A 78 -2.37 -16.07 -31.73
N SER A 79 -2.66 -15.66 -32.97
CA SER A 79 -1.63 -15.55 -34.00
C SER A 79 -0.61 -14.45 -33.62
N PRO A 80 0.67 -14.60 -33.97
CA PRO A 80 1.69 -13.56 -33.80
C PRO A 80 1.24 -12.21 -34.37
N ARG A 81 0.49 -12.22 -35.47
CA ARG A 81 -0.10 -11.03 -36.10
C ARG A 81 -1.13 -10.33 -35.20
N LEU A 82 -1.98 -11.11 -34.52
CA LEU A 82 -3.01 -10.57 -33.61
C LEU A 82 -2.40 -9.93 -32.37
N ILE A 83 -1.31 -10.48 -31.85
CA ILE A 83 -0.61 -9.90 -30.69
C ILE A 83 0.02 -8.56 -31.08
N ARG A 84 0.65 -8.47 -32.26
CA ARG A 84 1.16 -7.19 -32.80
C ARG A 84 0.04 -6.19 -33.03
N ALA A 85 -1.09 -6.62 -33.57
CA ALA A 85 -2.25 -5.75 -33.79
C ALA A 85 -2.83 -5.23 -32.47
N LEU A 86 -2.93 -6.07 -31.45
CA LEU A 86 -3.36 -5.68 -30.09
C LEU A 86 -2.42 -4.62 -29.51
N ARG A 87 -1.11 -4.82 -29.65
CA ARG A 87 -0.12 -3.84 -29.19
C ARG A 87 -0.27 -2.49 -29.90
N LYS A 88 -0.44 -2.49 -31.22
CA LYS A 88 -0.68 -1.27 -32.02
C LYS A 88 -2.01 -0.60 -31.64
N ARG A 89 -3.07 -1.38 -31.43
CA ARG A 89 -4.38 -0.87 -30.99
C ARG A 89 -4.29 -0.22 -29.62
N LEU A 90 -3.56 -0.81 -28.68
CA LEU A 90 -3.35 -0.23 -27.34
C LEU A 90 -2.35 0.94 -27.35
N GLY A 91 -1.55 1.10 -28.41
CA GLY A 91 -0.56 2.18 -28.51
C GLY A 91 0.61 2.03 -27.54
N VAL A 92 0.92 0.79 -27.12
CA VAL A 92 1.94 0.50 -26.11
C VAL A 92 3.21 -0.10 -26.73
N THR A 93 4.36 0.14 -26.10
CA THR A 93 5.61 -0.52 -26.49
C THR A 93 5.64 -1.99 -26.04
N GLN A 94 6.55 -2.81 -26.60
CA GLN A 94 6.71 -4.20 -26.15
C GLN A 94 7.05 -4.29 -24.65
N LYS A 95 7.82 -3.33 -24.13
CA LYS A 95 8.17 -3.24 -22.71
C LYS A 95 6.93 -2.99 -21.84
N GLU A 96 6.03 -2.13 -22.32
CA GLU A 96 4.81 -1.77 -21.60
C GLU A 96 3.76 -2.87 -21.69
N MET A 97 3.63 -3.51 -22.85
CA MET A 97 2.84 -4.74 -23.03
C MET A 97 3.31 -5.83 -22.05
N ALA A 98 4.62 -6.00 -21.88
CA ALA A 98 5.19 -6.95 -20.93
C ALA A 98 4.85 -6.60 -19.47
N ILE A 99 4.91 -5.31 -19.10
CA ILE A 99 4.50 -4.84 -17.76
C ILE A 99 3.00 -5.07 -17.52
N LEU A 100 2.16 -4.78 -18.52
CA LEU A 100 0.72 -4.99 -18.45
C LEU A 100 0.38 -6.48 -18.33
N ALA A 101 1.03 -7.32 -19.12
CA ALA A 101 0.84 -8.77 -19.08
C ALA A 101 1.55 -9.46 -17.91
N GLY A 102 2.45 -8.78 -17.19
CA GLY A 102 3.21 -9.34 -16.09
C GLY A 102 4.28 -10.35 -16.52
N VAL A 103 4.78 -10.25 -17.76
CA VAL A 103 5.78 -11.15 -18.34
C VAL A 103 7.08 -10.40 -18.66
N THR A 104 8.10 -11.14 -19.09
CA THR A 104 9.35 -10.55 -19.59
C THR A 104 9.14 -9.96 -20.99
N VAL A 105 9.95 -8.97 -21.35
CA VAL A 105 9.94 -8.37 -22.69
C VAL A 105 10.26 -9.43 -23.76
N GLY A 106 11.18 -10.35 -23.45
CA GLY A 106 11.53 -11.47 -24.32
C GLY A 106 10.36 -12.40 -24.61
N ALA A 107 9.46 -12.63 -23.65
CA ALA A 107 8.26 -13.43 -23.88
C ALA A 107 7.32 -12.78 -24.89
N ILE A 108 7.07 -11.46 -24.78
CA ILE A 108 6.27 -10.72 -25.77
C ILE A 108 6.90 -10.78 -27.15
N TYR A 109 8.23 -10.62 -27.24
CA TYR A 109 8.96 -10.72 -28.50
C TYR A 109 8.82 -12.11 -29.13
N GLN A 110 8.99 -13.17 -28.35
CA GLN A 110 8.84 -14.55 -28.82
C GLN A 110 7.41 -14.84 -29.30
N TRP A 111 6.40 -14.28 -28.64
CA TRP A 111 5.00 -14.40 -29.08
C TRP A 111 4.71 -13.61 -30.35
N GLU A 112 5.23 -12.39 -30.47
CA GLU A 112 5.10 -11.59 -31.69
C GLU A 112 5.88 -12.19 -32.87
N LYS A 113 6.93 -13.00 -32.62
CA LYS A 113 7.65 -13.76 -33.64
C LYS A 113 7.06 -15.14 -33.93
N GLY A 114 6.15 -15.64 -33.10
CA GLY A 114 5.56 -16.98 -33.27
C GLY A 114 6.48 -18.12 -32.86
N ILE A 115 7.56 -17.84 -32.11
CA ILE A 115 8.47 -18.86 -31.58
C ILE A 115 7.78 -19.64 -30.47
N PHE A 116 6.94 -18.97 -29.68
CA PHE A 116 6.15 -19.57 -28.61
C PHE A 116 4.73 -19.05 -28.62
N GLU A 117 3.79 -19.88 -28.19
CA GLU A 117 2.41 -19.49 -27.99
C GLU A 117 2.12 -19.18 -26.51
N PRO A 118 1.29 -18.15 -26.22
CA PRO A 118 0.85 -17.88 -24.87
C PRO A 118 -0.09 -19.01 -24.38
N ARG A 119 0.32 -19.70 -23.30
CA ARG A 119 -0.45 -20.81 -22.69
C ARG A 119 -1.00 -20.44 -21.31
N GLY A 120 -2.12 -21.07 -20.94
CA GLY A 120 -2.76 -20.97 -19.62
C GLY A 120 -3.03 -19.53 -19.18
N LYS A 121 -2.57 -19.18 -17.96
CA LYS A 121 -2.77 -17.86 -17.34
C LYS A 121 -2.30 -16.69 -18.20
N LYS A 122 -1.28 -16.89 -19.05
CA LYS A 122 -0.76 -15.84 -19.94
C LYS A 122 -1.70 -15.55 -21.12
N LYS A 123 -2.41 -16.57 -21.60
CA LYS A 123 -3.44 -16.43 -22.65
C LYS A 123 -4.62 -15.63 -22.15
N ALA A 124 -5.09 -15.94 -20.93
CA ALA A 124 -6.21 -15.25 -20.31
C ALA A 124 -5.91 -13.75 -20.08
N VAL A 125 -4.68 -13.43 -19.67
CA VAL A 125 -4.20 -12.04 -19.58
C VAL A 125 -4.25 -11.30 -20.92
N LEU A 126 -3.88 -11.96 -22.02
CA LEU A 126 -3.97 -11.35 -23.36
C LEU A 126 -5.42 -11.16 -23.82
N VAL A 127 -6.33 -12.08 -23.47
CA VAL A 127 -7.77 -11.92 -23.75
C VAL A 127 -8.34 -10.74 -22.98
N ALA A 128 -8.01 -10.61 -21.69
CA ALA A 128 -8.43 -9.47 -20.89
C ALA A 128 -7.86 -8.15 -21.45
N LEU A 129 -6.62 -8.14 -21.94
CA LEU A 129 -6.03 -6.98 -22.62
C LEU A 129 -6.75 -6.62 -23.93
N ARG A 130 -7.43 -7.56 -24.59
CA ARG A 130 -8.26 -7.31 -25.78
C ARG A 130 -9.55 -6.55 -25.43
N LYS A 131 -10.08 -6.73 -24.22
CA LYS A 131 -11.27 -6.03 -23.70
C LYS A 131 -10.96 -4.62 -23.18
N LEU A 132 -9.69 -4.30 -22.93
CA LEU A 132 -9.24 -3.00 -22.43
C LEU A 132 -9.06 -1.96 -23.55
N GLY A 133 -9.49 -0.72 -23.29
CA GLY A 133 -9.25 0.43 -24.16
C GLY A 133 -7.88 1.08 -23.95
N ARG A 134 -7.47 1.97 -24.87
CA ARG A 134 -6.20 2.72 -24.79
C ARG A 134 -6.03 3.49 -23.46
N ARG A 135 -7.10 4.15 -23.01
CA ARG A 135 -7.10 4.97 -21.78
C ARG A 135 -6.89 4.11 -20.53
N ASP A 136 -7.56 2.97 -20.45
CA ASP A 136 -7.47 2.07 -19.30
C ASP A 136 -6.13 1.35 -19.25
N ALA A 137 -5.58 0.97 -20.41
CA ALA A 137 -4.24 0.40 -20.51
C ALA A 137 -3.16 1.38 -19.99
N LYS A 138 -3.28 2.68 -20.26
CA LYS A 138 -2.34 3.70 -19.75
C LYS A 138 -2.44 3.87 -18.24
N LYS A 139 -3.66 3.95 -17.69
CA LYS A 139 -3.89 4.02 -16.23
C LYS A 139 -3.32 2.81 -15.49
N LEU A 140 -3.58 1.61 -16.00
CA LEU A 140 -3.02 0.37 -15.44
C LEU A 140 -1.49 0.31 -15.53
N LEU A 141 -0.93 0.84 -16.61
CA LEU A 141 0.51 0.91 -16.81
C LEU A 141 1.18 1.86 -15.81
N GLU A 142 0.58 3.02 -15.55
CA GLU A 142 1.07 4.00 -14.56
C GLU A 142 1.05 3.40 -13.15
N GLY A 143 -0.06 2.77 -12.75
CA GLY A 143 -0.16 2.07 -11.45
C GLY A 143 0.88 0.95 -11.29
N LYS A 144 1.11 0.15 -12.35
CA LYS A 144 2.13 -0.91 -12.33
C LYS A 144 3.56 -0.38 -12.35
N LYS A 145 3.83 0.74 -13.05
CA LYS A 145 5.14 1.42 -13.05
C LYS A 145 5.46 1.99 -11.66
N ALA A 146 4.50 2.60 -10.98
CA ALA A 146 4.65 3.11 -9.61
C ALA A 146 4.99 1.99 -8.61
N ALA A 147 4.21 0.90 -8.61
CA ALA A 147 4.45 -0.26 -7.74
C ALA A 147 5.82 -0.93 -7.99
N LYS A 148 6.30 -0.95 -9.25
CA LYS A 148 7.64 -1.48 -9.58
C LYS A 148 8.77 -0.57 -9.07
N ARG A 149 8.58 0.76 -9.11
CA ARG A 149 9.54 1.74 -8.55
C ARG A 149 9.65 1.58 -7.04
N GLU A 150 8.54 1.48 -6.32
CA GLU A 150 8.52 1.27 -4.86
C GLU A 150 9.18 -0.06 -4.46
N LYS A 151 8.90 -1.15 -5.18
CA LYS A 151 9.56 -2.44 -4.94
C LYS A 151 11.08 -2.39 -5.18
N LYS A 152 11.56 -1.63 -6.16
CA LYS A 152 13.00 -1.45 -6.42
C LYS A 152 13.68 -0.63 -5.32
N VAL A 153 13.02 0.41 -4.81
CA VAL A 153 13.53 1.23 -3.71
C VAL A 153 13.65 0.41 -2.41
N THR A 154 12.62 -0.38 -2.08
CA THR A 154 12.61 -1.22 -0.87
C THR A 154 13.63 -2.37 -0.92
N THR A 155 13.75 -3.07 -2.05
CA THR A 155 14.78 -4.11 -2.23
C THR A 155 16.20 -3.54 -2.27
N GLY A 156 16.42 -2.39 -2.92
CA GLY A 156 17.70 -1.69 -2.91
C GLY A 156 18.13 -1.26 -1.50
N ARG A 157 17.21 -0.70 -0.71
CA ARG A 157 17.47 -0.31 0.69
C ARG A 157 17.79 -1.53 1.58
N ARG A 158 17.07 -2.65 1.40
CA ARG A 158 17.36 -3.94 2.07
C ARG A 158 18.73 -4.51 1.69
N ALA A 159 19.13 -4.44 0.42
CA ALA A 159 20.44 -4.90 -0.04
C ALA A 159 21.59 -4.05 0.53
N LYS A 160 21.42 -2.72 0.57
CA LYS A 160 22.39 -1.79 1.15
C LYS A 160 22.56 -2.01 2.66
N GLY A 161 21.46 -2.24 3.39
CA GLY A 161 21.48 -2.60 4.80
C GLY A 161 22.17 -3.94 5.09
N ARG A 162 21.94 -4.96 4.25
CA ARG A 162 22.66 -6.25 4.34
C ARG A 162 24.17 -6.09 4.10
N LYS A 163 24.57 -5.27 3.12
CA LYS A 163 26.00 -5.00 2.82
C LYS A 163 26.69 -4.23 3.96
N ALA A 164 26.01 -3.25 4.57
CA ALA A 164 26.51 -2.52 5.73
C ALA A 164 26.73 -3.43 6.95
N ARG A 165 25.76 -4.30 7.28
CA ARG A 165 25.88 -5.28 8.36
C ARG A 165 27.04 -6.28 8.14
N ARG A 166 27.25 -6.75 6.90
CA ARG A 166 28.39 -7.63 6.58
C ARG A 166 29.75 -6.93 6.76
N ARG A 167 29.85 -5.63 6.43
CA ARG A 167 31.10 -4.86 6.61
C ARG A 167 31.40 -4.60 8.08
N SER A 168 30.40 -4.27 8.91
CA SER A 168 30.62 -4.07 10.35
C SER A 168 31.00 -5.37 11.07
N ALA A 169 30.40 -6.50 10.69
CA ALA A 169 30.76 -7.82 11.21
C ALA A 169 32.21 -8.22 10.86
N LYS A 170 32.69 -7.88 9.66
CA LYS A 170 34.08 -8.14 9.24
C LYS A 170 35.09 -7.24 9.97
N GLY A 171 34.76 -5.96 10.20
CA GLY A 171 35.61 -5.03 10.96
C GLY A 171 35.75 -5.37 12.45
N ARG A 172 34.69 -5.92 13.07
CA ARG A 172 34.73 -6.37 14.47
C ARG A 172 35.60 -7.61 14.70
N ARG A 173 35.85 -8.40 13.66
CA ARG A 173 36.64 -9.64 13.72
C ARG A 173 38.15 -9.36 13.62
N VAL A 174 38.56 -8.21 13.07
CA VAL A 174 39.96 -7.80 12.91
C VAL A 174 40.51 -7.11 14.16
N LYS A 175 39.65 -6.43 14.95
CA LYS A 175 40.04 -5.74 16.21
C LYS A 175 40.12 -6.66 17.45
N ARG A 176 40.11 -7.98 17.28
CA ARG A 176 40.11 -8.97 18.38
C ARG A 176 41.38 -9.85 18.41
N LYS A 177 42.40 -9.49 17.65
CA LYS A 177 43.78 -10.01 17.78
C LYS A 177 44.64 -8.86 18.29
#